data_AF-A0A8E0QPH7-F1
#
_entry.id   AF-A0A8E0QPH7-F1
#
_cell.length_a   1.000
_cell.length_b   1.000
_cell.length_c   1.000
_cell.angle_alpha   90.00
_cell.angle_beta   90.00
_cell.angle_gamma   90.00
#
_symmetry.space_group_name_H-M   'P 1'
#
loop_
_entity.id
_entity.type
_entity.pdbx_description
1 polymer ?
#
loop_
_entity_poly.entity_id
_entity_poly.type
_entity_poly.pdbx_seq_one_letter_code
_entity_poly.pdbx_strand_id
1 'polypeptide(L)'
;MQLSASLLATTLALLTSGVIGADINIAYTSNGDFYQEKIEAEKLTKLEHPGVLTDIQNTANCVLWRHHPNHPPDYQVKRGSNIIIPPQQLDYIYCYEPTGAWIYEQW
;
A
#
# COMPACT_ATOMS: atom_id res chain seq x y z
N MET A 1 -17.21 14.34 40.48
CA MET A 1 -16.11 14.36 39.49
C MET A 1 -16.54 13.49 38.33
N GLN A 2 -16.63 14.09 37.15
CA GLN A 2 -17.22 13.55 35.94
C GLN A 2 -16.06 13.19 35.00
N LEU A 3 -15.91 11.91 34.66
CA LEU A 3 -14.97 11.44 33.64
C LEU A 3 -15.75 10.56 32.68
N SER A 4 -16.33 11.20 31.67
CA SER A 4 -16.91 10.53 30.52
C SER A 4 -15.77 9.97 29.69
N ALA A 5 -15.44 8.69 29.89
CA ALA A 5 -14.55 7.96 29.01
C ALA A 5 -15.36 7.47 27.80
N SER A 6 -15.47 8.32 26.77
CA SER A 6 -16.03 7.92 25.49
C SER A 6 -15.02 7.00 24.79
N LEU A 7 -15.24 5.69 24.87
CA LEU A 7 -14.55 4.71 24.04
C LEU A 7 -15.01 4.90 22.59
N LEU A 8 -14.18 5.56 21.78
CA LEU A 8 -14.37 5.64 20.34
C LEU A 8 -14.08 4.26 19.73
N ALA A 9 -15.12 3.44 19.60
CA ALA A 9 -15.07 2.22 18.80
C ALA A 9 -15.23 2.62 17.32
N THR A 10 -14.11 2.74 16.60
CA THR A 10 -14.10 2.91 15.15
C THR A 10 -14.46 1.58 14.49
N THR A 11 -15.74 1.38 14.20
CA THR A 11 -16.20 0.28 13.35
C THR A 11 -15.85 0.56 11.89
N LEU A 12 -14.84 -0.13 11.34
CA LEU A 12 -14.61 -0.17 9.89
C LEU A 12 -15.73 -1.00 9.24
N ALA A 13 -16.69 -0.33 8.63
CA ALA A 13 -17.68 -0.98 7.77
C ALA A 13 -17.01 -1.40 6.45
N LEU A 14 -16.80 -2.71 6.28
CA LEU A 14 -16.39 -3.32 5.01
C LEU A 14 -17.58 -3.34 4.05
N LEU A 15 -17.83 -2.22 3.37
CA LEU A 15 -18.76 -2.18 2.25
C LEU A 15 -18.05 -2.74 1.01
N THR A 16 -18.31 -4.01 0.73
CA THR A 16 -17.98 -4.65 -0.55
C THR A 16 -19.05 -4.27 -1.58
N SER A 17 -18.78 -3.29 -2.43
CA SER A 17 -19.58 -3.01 -3.62
C SER A 17 -18.66 -2.90 -4.83
N GLY A 18 -18.90 -3.75 -5.84
CA GLY A 18 -18.07 -3.91 -7.02
C GLY A 18 -17.88 -2.62 -7.81
N VAL A 19 -16.62 -2.28 -8.06
CA VAL A 19 -16.17 -1.26 -8.99
C VAL A 19 -15.03 -1.88 -9.81
N ILE A 20 -15.09 -1.69 -11.11
CA ILE A 20 -14.01 -1.97 -12.05
C ILE A 20 -12.88 -0.99 -11.68
N GLY A 21 -11.75 -1.51 -11.18
CA GLY A 21 -10.73 -0.77 -10.45
C GLY A 21 -10.96 -0.85 -8.94
N ALA A 22 -10.44 -1.89 -8.28
CA ALA A 22 -10.55 -1.99 -6.83
C ALA A 22 -9.61 -0.96 -6.17
N ASP A 23 -10.12 -0.15 -5.25
CA ASP A 23 -9.27 0.68 -4.40
C ASP A 23 -8.43 -0.22 -3.48
N ILE A 24 -7.13 0.01 -3.47
CA ILE A 24 -6.18 -0.67 -2.60
C ILE A 24 -5.78 0.32 -1.51
N ASN A 25 -6.12 -0.03 -0.28
CA ASN A 25 -5.67 0.73 0.89
C ASN A 25 -4.21 0.37 1.15
N ILE A 26 -3.39 1.41 1.30
CA ILE A 26 -2.01 1.29 1.73
C ILE A 26 -1.76 2.20 2.95
N ALA A 27 -0.82 1.79 3.78
CA ALA A 27 -0.28 2.57 4.88
C ALA A 27 1.24 2.39 4.93
N TYR A 28 2.02 3.44 5.09
CA TYR A 28 3.47 3.34 5.04
C TYR A 28 4.14 4.43 5.88
N THR A 29 5.37 4.15 6.30
CA THR A 29 6.24 5.16 6.91
C THR A 29 7.20 5.70 5.86
N SER A 30 7.19 7.00 5.63
CA SER A 30 8.05 7.71 4.69
C SER A 30 8.79 8.82 5.41
N ASN A 31 10.13 8.82 5.34
CA ASN A 31 10.98 9.79 6.03
C ASN A 31 10.74 9.90 7.55
N GLY A 32 10.20 8.84 8.18
CA GLY A 32 9.90 8.78 9.61
C GLY A 32 8.46 9.14 9.98
N ASP A 33 7.65 9.62 9.04
CA ASP A 33 6.24 9.95 9.25
C ASP A 33 5.33 8.88 8.65
N PHE A 34 4.18 8.65 9.29
CA PHE A 34 3.21 7.62 8.90
C PHE A 34 2.07 8.20 8.05
N TYR A 35 1.78 7.54 6.93
CA TYR A 35 0.77 7.95 5.95
C TYR A 35 -0.18 6.81 5.62
N GLN A 36 -1.40 7.17 5.21
CA GLN A 36 -2.41 6.25 4.70
C GLN A 36 -3.02 6.86 3.44
N GLU A 37 -3.13 6.09 2.37
CA GLU A 37 -3.77 6.53 1.13
C GLU A 37 -4.46 5.37 0.42
N LYS A 38 -5.30 5.71 -0.54
CA LYS A 38 -5.99 4.76 -1.43
C LYS A 38 -5.45 4.94 -2.83
N ILE A 39 -5.07 3.85 -3.45
CA ILE A 39 -4.60 3.82 -4.84
C ILE A 39 -5.47 2.90 -5.68
N GLU A 40 -5.55 3.18 -6.98
CA GLU A 40 -6.30 2.37 -7.93
C GLU A 40 -5.50 1.11 -8.29
N ALA A 41 -6.14 -0.07 -8.21
CA ALA A 41 -5.54 -1.31 -8.68
C ALA A 41 -5.16 -1.25 -10.17
N GLU A 42 -4.11 -1.97 -10.54
CA GLU A 42 -3.63 -2.11 -11.93
C GLU A 42 -3.27 -0.78 -12.60
N LYS A 43 -3.00 0.26 -11.79
CA LYS A 43 -2.57 1.57 -12.27
C LYS A 43 -1.32 2.00 -11.53
N LEU A 44 -0.30 2.38 -12.31
CA LEU A 44 0.89 2.98 -11.74
C LEU A 44 0.52 4.34 -11.15
N THR A 45 0.79 4.50 -9.86
CA THR A 45 0.45 5.69 -9.09
C THR A 45 1.71 6.22 -8.42
N LYS A 46 1.89 7.54 -8.44
CA LYS A 46 2.90 8.19 -7.61
C LYS A 46 2.35 8.28 -6.19
N LEU A 47 3.13 7.87 -5.19
CA LEU A 47 2.75 8.02 -3.78
C LEU A 47 2.51 9.50 -3.47
N GLU A 48 1.54 9.79 -2.60
CA GLU A 48 1.29 11.17 -2.13
C GLU A 48 2.50 11.70 -1.34
N HIS A 49 3.17 10.84 -0.56
CA HIS A 49 4.32 11.17 0.27
C HIS A 49 5.54 10.31 -0.07
N PRO A 50 6.14 10.49 -1.26
CA PRO A 50 7.31 9.73 -1.68
C PRO A 50 8.52 10.08 -0.81
N GLY A 51 9.42 9.12 -0.62
CA GLY A 51 10.54 9.30 0.31
C GLY A 51 11.24 8.01 0.64
N VAL A 52 12.05 8.04 1.71
CA VAL A 52 12.70 6.86 2.23
C VAL A 52 11.68 6.06 3.03
N LEU A 53 11.18 4.98 2.44
CA LEU A 53 10.21 4.10 3.06
C LEU A 53 10.92 3.03 3.92
N THR A 54 10.37 2.77 5.09
CA THR A 54 10.84 1.72 6.03
C THR A 54 9.89 0.53 6.14
N ASP A 55 8.60 0.76 5.89
CA ASP A 55 7.57 -0.26 5.95
C ASP A 55 6.37 0.15 5.10
N ILE A 56 5.60 -0.84 4.70
CA ILE A 56 4.33 -0.66 4.01
C ILE A 56 3.38 -1.79 4.37
N GLN A 57 2.12 -1.42 4.59
CA GLN A 57 0.97 -2.29 4.72
C GLN A 57 0.06 -2.07 3.53
N ASN A 58 -0.41 -3.15 2.93
CA ASN A 58 -1.13 -3.09 1.67
C ASN A 58 -2.15 -4.23 1.58
N THR A 59 -3.28 -3.93 0.95
CA THR A 59 -4.42 -4.87 0.83
C THR A 59 -4.35 -5.78 -0.41
N ALA A 60 -3.36 -5.59 -1.28
CA ALA A 60 -3.07 -6.38 -2.49
C ALA A 60 -1.56 -6.63 -2.63
N ASN A 61 -1.08 -7.35 -3.65
CA ASN A 61 0.37 -7.41 -3.90
C ASN A 61 0.80 -6.17 -4.68
N CYS A 62 2.00 -5.66 -4.40
CA CYS A 62 2.48 -4.46 -5.06
C CYS A 62 3.95 -4.55 -5.41
N VAL A 63 4.35 -3.71 -6.34
CA VAL A 63 5.73 -3.43 -6.69
C VAL A 63 5.95 -1.91 -6.61
N LEU A 64 7.15 -1.53 -6.18
CA LEU A 64 7.53 -0.13 -5.96
C LEU A 64 8.80 0.22 -6.73
N TRP A 65 8.91 1.49 -7.10
CA TRP A 65 10.07 2.07 -7.78
C TRP A 65 10.50 3.37 -7.12
N ARG A 66 11.80 3.67 -7.14
CA ARG A 66 12.32 5.00 -6.77
C ARG A 66 12.05 6.06 -7.83
N HIS A 67 11.83 5.65 -9.08
CA HIS A 67 11.57 6.54 -10.21
C HIS A 67 10.46 5.98 -11.10
N HIS A 68 10.00 6.76 -12.07
CA HIS A 68 8.97 6.28 -13.03
C HIS A 68 9.45 4.97 -13.71
N PRO A 69 8.58 3.96 -13.92
CA PRO A 69 8.94 2.57 -14.26
C PRO A 69 9.45 2.40 -15.69
N ASN A 70 10.65 2.91 -15.94
CA ASN A 70 11.42 2.61 -17.14
C ASN A 70 12.45 1.50 -16.88
N HIS A 71 12.39 0.86 -15.70
CA HIS A 71 13.27 -0.21 -15.24
C HIS A 71 12.49 -1.22 -14.37
N PRO A 72 13.06 -2.41 -14.08
CA PRO A 72 12.45 -3.37 -13.16
C PRO A 72 12.16 -2.74 -11.78
N PRO A 73 11.13 -3.21 -11.07
CA PRO A 73 10.79 -2.68 -9.75
C PRO A 73 11.95 -2.83 -8.76
N ASP A 74 12.16 -1.81 -7.93
CA ASP A 74 13.18 -1.84 -6.88
C ASP A 74 12.76 -2.71 -5.70
N TYR A 75 11.45 -2.83 -5.46
CA TYR A 75 10.92 -3.54 -4.32
C TYR A 75 9.59 -4.23 -4.65
N GLN A 76 9.39 -5.43 -4.10
CA GLN A 76 8.13 -6.16 -4.21
C GLN A 76 7.57 -6.40 -2.81
N VAL A 77 6.29 -6.12 -2.63
CA VAL A 77 5.60 -6.29 -1.34
C VAL A 77 4.39 -7.16 -1.52
N LYS A 78 4.28 -8.16 -0.65
CA LYS A 78 3.11 -9.03 -0.62
C LYS A 78 1.97 -8.32 0.07
N ARG A 79 0.74 -8.76 -0.15
CA ARG A 79 -0.39 -8.34 0.67
C ARG A 79 -0.08 -8.55 2.16
N GLY A 80 -0.45 -7.58 2.99
CA GLY A 80 -0.18 -7.58 4.43
C GLY A 80 0.86 -6.54 4.80
N SER A 81 1.65 -6.81 5.84
CA SER A 81 2.70 -5.92 6.34
C SER A 81 4.07 -6.38 5.84
N ASN A 82 4.86 -5.43 5.34
CA ASN A 82 6.19 -5.63 4.80
C ASN A 82 7.15 -4.62 5.43
N ILE A 83 8.35 -5.08 5.80
CA ILE A 83 9.43 -4.22 6.27
C ILE A 83 10.41 -4.06 5.10
N ILE A 84 10.77 -2.82 4.78
CA ILE A 84 11.70 -2.49 3.69
C ILE A 84 13.11 -2.41 4.27
N ILE A 85 13.92 -3.43 3.99
CA ILE A 85 15.31 -3.52 4.46
C ILE A 85 16.26 -3.74 3.27
N PRO A 86 17.27 -2.87 3.08
CA PRO A 86 17.44 -1.58 3.77
C PRO A 86 16.31 -0.60 3.40
N PRO A 87 16.04 0.45 4.20
CA PRO A 87 15.13 1.52 3.81
C PRO A 87 15.49 2.09 2.44
N GLN A 88 14.50 2.35 1.59
CA GLN A 88 14.73 2.79 0.21
C GLN A 88 13.88 3.99 -0.16
N GLN A 89 14.46 4.87 -0.98
CA GLN A 89 13.69 5.90 -1.68
C GLN A 89 12.68 5.21 -2.61
N LEU A 90 11.38 5.44 -2.41
CA LEU A 90 10.32 4.88 -3.25
C LEU A 90 9.29 5.99 -3.56
N ASP A 91 8.98 6.12 -4.85
CA ASP A 91 8.18 7.22 -5.40
C ASP A 91 6.89 6.73 -6.06
N TYR A 92 6.94 5.53 -6.67
CA TYR A 92 5.84 4.97 -7.43
C TYR A 92 5.47 3.60 -6.91
N ILE A 93 4.18 3.30 -7.01
CA ILE A 93 3.60 2.01 -6.63
C ILE A 93 2.66 1.54 -7.74
N TYR A 94 2.72 0.24 -8.01
CA TYR A 94 1.75 -0.46 -8.83
C TYR A 94 1.31 -1.68 -8.05
N CYS A 95 0.01 -1.76 -7.77
CA CYS A 95 -0.54 -2.91 -7.08
C CYS A 95 -1.41 -3.73 -8.03
N TYR A 96 -1.21 -5.03 -7.99
CA TYR A 96 -1.92 -6.02 -8.78
C TYR A 96 -2.58 -7.02 -7.84
N GLU A 97 -3.64 -7.64 -8.35
CA GLU A 97 -4.34 -8.72 -7.67
C GLU A 97 -4.82 -8.37 -6.25
N PRO A 98 -5.84 -7.51 -6.10
CA PRO A 98 -6.58 -7.42 -4.85
C PRO A 98 -7.21 -8.78 -4.45
N THR A 99 -7.39 -9.69 -5.42
CA THR A 99 -7.90 -11.05 -5.26
C THR A 99 -7.27 -12.04 -6.26
N GLY A 100 -6.18 -12.73 -5.86
CA GLY A 100 -5.89 -14.12 -6.23
C GLY A 100 -5.46 -14.49 -7.67
N ALA A 101 -4.49 -13.82 -8.30
CA ALA A 101 -3.97 -14.25 -9.62
C ALA A 101 -2.50 -14.72 -9.64
N TRP A 102 -1.92 -15.07 -8.49
CA TRP A 102 -0.67 -15.87 -8.45
C TRP A 102 -0.87 -17.30 -8.95
N ILE A 103 -1.07 -17.49 -10.25
CA ILE A 103 -0.65 -18.70 -10.94
C ILE A 103 -0.13 -18.25 -12.32
N TYR A 104 1.10 -18.67 -12.64
CA TYR A 104 1.76 -18.57 -13.94
C TYR A 104 2.51 -17.27 -14.27
N GLU A 105 3.69 -17.07 -13.68
CA GLU A 105 4.90 -16.86 -14.52
C GLU A 105 6.07 -17.63 -13.86
N GLN A 106 6.52 -18.69 -14.55
CA GLN A 106 7.78 -19.37 -14.25
C GLN A 106 8.89 -18.60 -14.94
N TRP A 107 9.95 -18.27 -14.18
CA TRP A 107 11.22 -17.74 -14.69
C TRP A 107 12.02 -18.83 -15.41
#